data_AF-A0A671LM03-F1
#
_entry.id   AF-A0A671LM03-F1
#
_cell.length_a   1.000
_cell.length_b   1.000
_cell.length_c   1.000
_cell.angle_alpha   90.00
_cell.angle_beta   90.00
_cell.angle_gamma   90.00
#
_symmetry.space_group_name_H-M   'P 1'
#
loop_
_entity.id
_entity.type
_entity.pdbx_description
1 polymer ?
#
loop_
_entity_poly.entity_id
_entity_poly.type
_entity_poly.pdbx_seq_one_letter_code
_entity_poly.pdbx_strand_id
1 'polypeptide(L)'
;MLQIILLLLPAVVSDQWSVCYPPSICAARGSNVTINCTFTYPPENDIKQVLWCSMRSNNGKCHYQPYVYDSEANNSQSFQYIGDKTSDCSLLISNINQAHSGEYRFRFITNKKDGRWTGDPGVNISVHDLRVSMCRSRENGSTIPGDSLILTCTLNCSGSLAEVQWFKNGDPIQQSEPVLTFSRITAEDSGNYSCSLRNFKTTVSEEFSIYIEDVAGSPTVLIIVVSLFSLVFITAAVMLIRSKSCLVNQAYTNLPEAKDVQQEDEVEYSSVNIKPKEMLQM
;
A
#
# COMPACT_ATOMS: atom_id res chain seq x y z
N MET A 1 11.31 -73.82 7.39
CA MET A 1 10.82 -72.79 6.44
C MET A 1 9.44 -72.37 6.88
N LEU A 2 9.28 -71.17 7.44
CA LEU A 2 7.99 -70.62 7.85
C LEU A 2 7.47 -69.77 6.68
N GLN A 3 6.38 -70.19 6.02
CA GLN A 3 5.79 -69.44 4.91
C GLN A 3 4.97 -68.27 5.45
N ILE A 4 5.40 -67.06 5.11
CA ILE A 4 4.68 -65.82 5.37
C ILE A 4 3.51 -65.76 4.39
N ILE A 5 2.29 -65.95 4.89
CA ILE A 5 1.07 -65.76 4.10
C ILE A 5 0.86 -64.24 3.98
N LEU A 6 1.22 -63.69 2.82
CA LEU A 6 0.95 -62.30 2.48
C LEU A 6 -0.54 -62.15 2.16
N LEU A 7 -1.33 -61.70 3.15
CA LEU A 7 -2.71 -61.29 2.93
C LEU A 7 -2.70 -59.99 2.13
N LEU A 8 -2.77 -60.10 0.80
CA LEU A 8 -3.16 -59.00 -0.07
C LEU A 8 -4.63 -58.70 0.23
N LEU A 9 -4.90 -57.70 1.07
CA LEU A 9 -6.21 -57.10 1.14
C LEU A 9 -6.52 -56.57 -0.27
N PRO A 10 -7.61 -57.01 -0.93
CA PRO A 10 -7.99 -56.41 -2.19
C PRO A 10 -8.15 -54.91 -1.95
N ALA A 11 -7.44 -54.12 -2.74
CA ALA A 11 -7.68 -52.69 -2.79
C ALA A 11 -9.17 -52.50 -3.11
N VAL A 12 -9.93 -52.01 -2.14
CA VAL A 12 -11.31 -51.59 -2.35
C VAL A 12 -11.23 -50.38 -3.27
N VAL A 13 -11.43 -50.60 -4.56
CA VAL A 13 -11.70 -49.50 -5.49
C VAL A 13 -13.04 -48.94 -5.05
N SER A 14 -13.02 -47.74 -4.50
CA SER A 14 -14.20 -47.11 -3.91
C SER A 14 -15.20 -46.75 -5.01
N ASP A 15 -16.34 -47.44 -5.08
CA ASP A 15 -17.52 -47.16 -5.94
C ASP A 15 -18.25 -45.86 -5.53
N GLN A 16 -17.51 -44.86 -5.04
CA GLN A 16 -18.08 -43.74 -4.34
C GLN A 16 -18.14 -42.52 -5.25
N TRP A 17 -19.36 -41.99 -5.38
CA TRP A 17 -19.61 -40.70 -6.00
C TRP A 17 -19.01 -39.62 -5.12
N SER A 18 -18.16 -38.76 -5.69
CA SER A 18 -17.57 -37.67 -4.91
C SER A 18 -17.30 -36.45 -5.79
N VAL A 19 -17.21 -35.30 -5.13
CA VAL A 19 -16.76 -34.04 -5.73
C VAL A 19 -15.80 -33.40 -4.76
N CYS A 20 -14.66 -32.96 -5.28
CA CYS A 20 -13.58 -32.34 -4.53
C CYS A 20 -13.29 -30.95 -5.14
N TYR A 21 -13.32 -29.92 -4.31
CA TYR A 21 -12.87 -28.57 -4.63
C TYR A 21 -12.32 -27.91 -3.35
N PRO A 22 -11.58 -26.79 -3.47
CA PRO A 22 -11.10 -26.04 -2.31
C PRO A 22 -12.24 -25.60 -1.39
N PRO A 23 -12.03 -25.52 -0.07
CA PRO A 23 -13.07 -25.09 0.87
C PRO A 23 -13.46 -23.61 0.68
N SER A 24 -12.47 -22.76 0.37
CA SER A 24 -12.68 -21.36 0.10
C SER A 24 -11.70 -20.84 -0.94
N ILE A 25 -12.12 -19.80 -1.65
CA ILE A 25 -11.28 -19.09 -2.63
C ILE A 25 -11.41 -17.60 -2.34
N CYS A 26 -10.28 -16.93 -2.22
CA CYS A 26 -10.24 -15.48 -2.19
C CYS A 26 -9.93 -14.92 -3.57
N ALA A 27 -10.70 -13.92 -3.99
CA ALA A 27 -10.58 -13.30 -5.28
C ALA A 27 -10.49 -11.77 -5.18
N ALA A 28 -9.66 -11.17 -6.04
CA ALA A 28 -9.67 -9.72 -6.22
C ALA A 28 -10.82 -9.31 -7.14
N ARG A 29 -11.51 -8.22 -6.80
CA ARG A 29 -12.54 -7.63 -7.67
C ARG A 29 -11.98 -7.36 -9.07
N GLY A 30 -12.77 -7.65 -10.10
CA GLY A 30 -12.44 -7.49 -11.52
C GLY A 30 -11.50 -8.55 -12.10
N SER A 31 -11.02 -9.50 -11.29
CA SER A 31 -10.19 -10.61 -11.76
C SER A 31 -11.02 -11.80 -12.28
N ASN A 32 -10.35 -12.78 -12.86
CA ASN A 32 -10.95 -14.07 -13.17
C ASN A 32 -10.59 -15.09 -12.10
N VAL A 33 -11.54 -15.96 -11.74
CA VAL A 33 -11.37 -17.00 -10.74
C VAL A 33 -11.66 -18.35 -11.36
N THR A 34 -10.72 -19.28 -11.21
CA THR A 34 -10.95 -20.67 -11.55
C THR A 34 -11.22 -21.47 -10.28
N ILE A 35 -12.38 -22.09 -10.23
CA ILE A 35 -12.70 -23.10 -9.22
C ILE A 35 -12.19 -24.43 -9.74
N ASN A 36 -10.99 -24.83 -9.31
CA ASN A 36 -10.46 -26.16 -9.64
C ASN A 36 -11.30 -27.22 -8.92
N CYS A 37 -11.82 -28.18 -9.67
CA CYS A 37 -12.77 -29.16 -9.17
C CYS A 37 -12.54 -30.50 -9.86
N THR A 38 -12.59 -31.59 -9.08
CA THR A 38 -12.62 -32.95 -9.63
C THR A 38 -13.80 -33.73 -9.10
N PHE A 39 -14.33 -34.65 -9.88
CA PHE A 39 -15.43 -35.53 -9.46
C PHE A 39 -15.16 -36.97 -9.88
N THR A 40 -15.77 -37.90 -9.15
CA THR A 40 -15.67 -39.35 -9.41
C THR A 40 -17.05 -39.98 -9.36
N TYR A 41 -17.22 -41.05 -10.14
CA TYR A 41 -18.45 -41.81 -10.26
C TYR A 41 -18.13 -43.23 -10.78
N PRO A 42 -19.03 -44.21 -10.59
CA PRO A 42 -18.79 -45.58 -11.06
C PRO A 42 -18.67 -45.66 -12.60
N PRO A 43 -17.67 -46.38 -13.16
CA PRO A 43 -17.32 -46.35 -14.57
C PRO A 43 -18.41 -46.77 -15.56
N GLU A 44 -19.43 -47.51 -15.11
CA GLU A 44 -20.57 -47.94 -15.94
C GLU A 44 -21.59 -46.84 -16.25
N ASN A 45 -21.34 -45.63 -15.76
CA ASN A 45 -22.21 -44.47 -15.97
C ASN A 45 -21.60 -43.50 -16.98
N ASP A 46 -22.46 -42.87 -17.77
CA ASP A 46 -22.07 -41.77 -18.66
C ASP A 46 -22.64 -40.46 -18.13
N ILE A 47 -21.83 -39.43 -18.02
CA ILE A 47 -22.29 -38.09 -17.62
C ILE A 47 -23.11 -37.49 -18.77
N LYS A 48 -24.38 -37.20 -18.50
CA LYS A 48 -25.29 -36.56 -19.44
C LYS A 48 -25.25 -35.05 -19.28
N GLN A 49 -25.32 -34.57 -18.06
CA GLN A 49 -25.46 -33.14 -17.77
C GLN A 49 -24.63 -32.75 -16.56
N VAL A 50 -24.04 -31.57 -16.62
CA VAL A 50 -23.30 -30.95 -15.52
C VAL A 50 -23.88 -29.57 -15.21
N LEU A 51 -23.91 -29.23 -13.93
CA LEU A 51 -24.61 -28.07 -13.39
C LEU A 51 -23.72 -27.39 -12.35
N TRP A 52 -23.69 -26.07 -12.39
CA TRP A 52 -23.16 -25.25 -11.30
C TRP A 52 -24.24 -24.35 -10.74
N CYS A 53 -24.25 -24.21 -9.42
CA CYS A 53 -25.25 -23.46 -8.67
C CYS A 53 -24.59 -22.48 -7.72
N SER A 54 -25.11 -21.26 -7.64
CA SER A 54 -24.82 -20.34 -6.53
C SER A 54 -25.86 -20.55 -5.43
N MET A 55 -25.44 -20.89 -4.22
CA MET A 55 -26.35 -21.10 -3.08
C MET A 55 -26.99 -19.80 -2.60
N ARG A 56 -26.54 -18.65 -3.11
CA ARG A 56 -27.17 -17.35 -2.87
C ARG A 56 -28.52 -17.22 -3.57
N SER A 57 -28.67 -17.83 -4.75
CA SER A 57 -29.92 -17.83 -5.53
C SER A 57 -30.62 -19.18 -5.52
N ASN A 58 -29.88 -20.27 -5.29
CA ASN A 58 -30.40 -21.63 -5.32
C ASN A 58 -30.65 -22.16 -3.90
N ASN A 59 -31.88 -21.97 -3.41
CA ASN A 59 -32.31 -22.49 -2.10
C ASN A 59 -32.54 -24.02 -2.11
N GLY A 60 -32.61 -24.63 -3.29
CA GLY A 60 -32.85 -26.06 -3.47
C GLY A 60 -31.60 -26.92 -3.38
N LYS A 61 -30.49 -26.43 -2.79
CA LYS A 61 -29.20 -27.14 -2.69
C LYS A 61 -28.71 -27.70 -4.03
N CYS A 62 -28.92 -26.94 -5.11
CA CYS A 62 -28.57 -27.32 -6.48
C CYS A 62 -29.41 -28.46 -7.09
N HIS A 63 -30.52 -28.89 -6.45
CA HIS A 63 -31.40 -29.91 -7.01
C HIS A 63 -32.35 -29.39 -8.09
N TYR A 64 -32.69 -28.10 -8.02
CA TYR A 64 -33.61 -27.41 -8.92
C TYR A 64 -33.01 -26.07 -9.30
N GLN A 65 -33.46 -25.48 -10.41
CA GLN A 65 -33.06 -24.13 -10.85
C GLN A 65 -33.26 -23.05 -9.75
N PRO A 66 -32.55 -21.92 -9.80
CA PRO A 66 -31.68 -21.43 -10.87
C PRO A 66 -30.26 -22.02 -10.85
N TYR A 67 -29.70 -22.26 -12.04
CA TYR A 67 -28.32 -22.67 -12.24
C TYR A 67 -27.52 -21.48 -12.80
N VAL A 68 -26.25 -21.34 -12.38
CA VAL A 68 -25.34 -20.36 -12.98
C VAL A 68 -24.70 -20.91 -14.26
N TYR A 69 -24.65 -22.24 -14.37
CA TYR A 69 -24.26 -22.96 -15.57
C TYR A 69 -25.01 -24.29 -15.66
N ASP A 70 -25.46 -24.63 -16.85
CA ASP A 70 -26.09 -25.90 -17.21
C ASP A 70 -25.64 -26.32 -18.61
N SER A 71 -24.97 -27.46 -18.75
CA SER A 71 -24.41 -27.91 -20.03
C SER A 71 -25.43 -28.11 -21.15
N GLU A 72 -26.73 -28.21 -20.83
CA GLU A 72 -27.82 -28.41 -21.78
C GLU A 72 -28.64 -27.14 -22.04
N ALA A 73 -28.28 -26.00 -21.43
CA ALA A 73 -28.96 -24.72 -21.58
C ALA A 73 -28.06 -23.65 -22.21
N ASN A 74 -28.67 -22.49 -22.54
CA ASN A 74 -27.92 -21.31 -22.95
C ASN A 74 -27.47 -20.52 -21.70
N ASN A 75 -26.17 -20.54 -21.41
CA ASN A 75 -25.61 -20.02 -20.17
C ASN A 75 -25.16 -18.56 -20.25
N SER A 76 -25.02 -17.92 -19.09
CA SER A 76 -24.37 -16.62 -18.98
C SER A 76 -22.90 -16.71 -19.44
N GLN A 77 -22.42 -15.69 -20.14
CA GLN A 77 -21.00 -15.58 -20.54
C GLN A 77 -20.05 -15.41 -19.34
N SER A 78 -20.55 -15.00 -18.17
CA SER A 78 -19.71 -14.79 -16.97
C SER A 78 -19.26 -16.09 -16.29
N PHE A 79 -19.96 -17.20 -16.53
CA PHE A 79 -19.67 -18.51 -15.95
C PHE A 79 -19.36 -19.51 -17.07
N GLN A 80 -18.09 -19.86 -17.21
CA GLN A 80 -17.62 -20.78 -18.23
C GLN A 80 -17.18 -22.09 -17.60
N TYR A 81 -17.81 -23.20 -18.00
CA TYR A 81 -17.30 -24.52 -17.68
C TYR A 81 -16.07 -24.83 -18.52
N ILE A 82 -14.97 -25.17 -17.86
CA ILE A 82 -13.68 -25.46 -18.50
C ILE A 82 -13.21 -26.91 -18.25
N GLY A 83 -13.97 -27.67 -17.47
CA GLY A 83 -13.74 -29.09 -17.25
C GLY A 83 -14.30 -29.97 -18.36
N ASP A 84 -14.50 -31.24 -18.04
CA ASP A 84 -14.98 -32.26 -18.96
C ASP A 84 -16.13 -33.08 -18.34
N LYS A 85 -16.61 -34.10 -19.06
CA LYS A 85 -17.67 -35.01 -18.61
C LYS A 85 -17.10 -36.33 -18.04
N THR A 86 -15.84 -36.34 -17.61
CA THR A 86 -15.12 -37.55 -17.16
C THR A 86 -14.57 -37.45 -15.74
N SER A 87 -13.99 -36.32 -15.34
CA SER A 87 -13.40 -36.16 -14.02
C SER A 87 -13.14 -34.71 -13.61
N ASP A 88 -13.02 -33.77 -14.56
CA ASP A 88 -12.75 -32.37 -14.27
C ASP A 88 -14.07 -31.58 -14.26
N CYS A 89 -14.39 -30.93 -13.14
CA CYS A 89 -15.60 -30.11 -12.97
C CYS A 89 -15.30 -28.61 -12.90
N SER A 90 -14.11 -28.18 -13.32
CA SER A 90 -13.63 -26.82 -13.11
C SER A 90 -14.48 -25.74 -13.79
N LEU A 91 -14.68 -24.63 -13.09
CA LEU A 91 -15.48 -23.48 -13.52
C LEU A 91 -14.65 -22.20 -13.50
N LEU A 92 -14.66 -21.46 -14.61
CA LEU A 92 -14.09 -20.13 -14.73
C LEU A 92 -15.18 -19.08 -14.55
N ILE A 93 -14.98 -18.17 -13.59
CA ILE A 93 -15.82 -16.99 -13.38
C ILE A 93 -15.02 -15.77 -13.83
N SER A 94 -15.52 -15.05 -14.84
CA SER A 94 -14.83 -13.88 -15.39
C SER A 94 -15.31 -12.58 -14.76
N ASN A 95 -14.41 -11.60 -14.64
CA ASN A 95 -14.70 -10.24 -14.13
C ASN A 95 -15.50 -10.27 -12.81
N ILE A 96 -14.95 -10.95 -11.81
CA ILE A 96 -15.66 -11.24 -10.56
C ILE A 96 -15.93 -9.96 -9.74
N ASN A 97 -17.07 -9.90 -9.05
CA ASN A 97 -17.46 -8.74 -8.24
C ASN A 97 -18.13 -9.19 -6.92
N GLN A 98 -18.48 -8.26 -6.05
CA GLN A 98 -19.05 -8.58 -4.74
C GLN A 98 -20.34 -9.43 -4.79
N ALA A 99 -21.14 -9.30 -5.85
CA ALA A 99 -22.37 -10.09 -6.01
C ALA A 99 -22.08 -11.59 -6.22
N HIS A 100 -20.90 -11.93 -6.77
CA HIS A 100 -20.43 -13.30 -6.93
C HIS A 100 -19.87 -13.93 -5.63
N SER A 101 -19.86 -13.20 -4.51
CA SER A 101 -19.48 -13.82 -3.23
C SER A 101 -20.56 -14.79 -2.74
N GLY A 102 -20.15 -15.93 -2.20
CA GLY A 102 -21.01 -16.97 -1.63
C GLY A 102 -20.56 -18.39 -1.95
N GLU A 103 -21.37 -19.34 -1.52
CA GLU A 103 -21.11 -20.77 -1.74
C GLU A 103 -21.58 -21.21 -3.15
N TYR A 104 -20.74 -22.00 -3.82
CA TYR A 104 -21.03 -22.61 -5.10
C TYR A 104 -20.95 -24.13 -5.01
N ARG A 105 -21.86 -24.82 -5.71
CA ARG A 105 -21.90 -26.29 -5.76
C ARG A 105 -21.94 -26.79 -7.18
N PHE A 106 -21.17 -27.85 -7.42
CA PHE A 106 -21.23 -28.65 -8.62
C PHE A 106 -22.22 -29.81 -8.45
N ARG A 107 -22.94 -30.11 -9.52
CA ARG A 107 -23.84 -31.25 -9.63
C ARG A 107 -23.70 -31.90 -10.99
N PHE A 108 -23.77 -33.22 -11.02
CA PHE A 108 -23.80 -33.98 -12.26
C PHE A 108 -24.92 -35.01 -12.28
N ILE A 109 -25.39 -35.32 -13.50
CA ILE A 109 -26.45 -36.27 -13.78
C ILE A 109 -25.95 -37.22 -14.86
N THR A 110 -26.12 -38.51 -14.62
CA THR A 110 -25.71 -39.58 -15.52
C THR A 110 -26.86 -40.09 -16.38
N ASN A 111 -26.55 -41.05 -17.25
CA ASN A 111 -27.51 -41.81 -18.03
C ASN A 111 -28.46 -42.70 -17.18
N LYS A 112 -28.19 -42.95 -15.90
CA LYS A 112 -29.05 -43.75 -15.01
C LYS A 112 -30.10 -42.87 -14.32
N LYS A 113 -31.31 -43.41 -14.14
CA LYS A 113 -32.46 -42.71 -13.53
C LYS A 113 -32.14 -42.03 -12.19
N ASP A 114 -31.38 -42.71 -11.33
CA ASP A 114 -31.01 -42.22 -9.99
C ASP A 114 -29.53 -41.83 -9.87
N GLY A 115 -28.77 -41.93 -10.96
CA GLY A 115 -27.34 -41.59 -10.97
C GLY A 115 -27.13 -40.08 -11.06
N ARG A 116 -27.23 -39.41 -9.90
CA ARG A 116 -27.11 -37.96 -9.75
C ARG A 116 -26.38 -37.66 -8.46
N TRP A 117 -25.49 -36.67 -8.47
CA TRP A 117 -24.74 -36.31 -7.27
C TRP A 117 -24.45 -34.81 -7.22
N THR A 118 -24.46 -34.25 -6.02
CA THR A 118 -24.12 -32.84 -5.74
C THR A 118 -23.03 -32.83 -4.69
N GLY A 119 -21.95 -32.08 -4.93
CA GLY A 119 -20.93 -31.86 -3.91
C GLY A 119 -21.49 -31.06 -2.73
N ASP A 120 -21.19 -31.51 -1.52
CA ASP A 120 -21.57 -30.86 -0.26
C ASP A 120 -20.48 -31.14 0.79
N PRO A 121 -19.93 -30.14 1.51
CA PRO A 121 -20.20 -28.70 1.37
C PRO A 121 -19.67 -28.13 0.05
N GLY A 122 -20.18 -26.97 -0.38
CA GLY A 122 -19.72 -26.19 -1.54
C GLY A 122 -18.43 -25.41 -1.29
N VAL A 123 -17.86 -24.84 -2.37
CA VAL A 123 -16.73 -23.89 -2.28
C VAL A 123 -17.26 -22.51 -1.95
N ASN A 124 -16.68 -21.85 -0.95
CA ASN A 124 -17.06 -20.48 -0.60
C ASN A 124 -16.14 -19.45 -1.26
N ILE A 125 -16.67 -18.60 -2.14
CA ILE A 125 -15.91 -17.53 -2.78
C ILE A 125 -16.11 -16.22 -2.02
N SER A 126 -15.01 -15.58 -1.66
CA SER A 126 -15.00 -14.23 -1.08
C SER A 126 -14.27 -13.25 -2.00
N VAL A 127 -14.95 -12.18 -2.38
CA VAL A 127 -14.40 -11.14 -3.26
C VAL A 127 -14.01 -9.92 -2.44
N HIS A 128 -12.79 -9.41 -2.66
CA HIS A 128 -12.22 -8.28 -1.94
C HIS A 128 -11.54 -7.29 -2.89
N ASP A 129 -11.38 -6.05 -2.42
CA ASP A 129 -10.61 -5.02 -3.10
C ASP A 129 -9.13 -5.06 -2.68
N LEU A 130 -8.26 -4.71 -3.63
CA LEU A 130 -6.82 -4.51 -3.37
C LEU A 130 -6.60 -3.28 -2.51
N ARG A 131 -5.59 -3.32 -1.64
CA ARG A 131 -5.20 -2.22 -0.77
C ARG A 131 -3.70 -2.05 -0.72
N VAL A 132 -3.26 -0.80 -0.73
CA VAL A 132 -1.88 -0.44 -0.44
C VAL A 132 -1.75 -0.17 1.06
N SER A 133 -0.71 -0.72 1.65
CA SER A 133 -0.31 -0.46 3.03
C SER A 133 1.16 -0.04 3.06
N MET A 134 1.54 0.74 4.07
CA MET A 134 2.89 1.26 4.22
C MET A 134 3.48 0.81 5.56
N CYS A 135 4.69 0.25 5.51
CA CYS A 135 5.53 -0.01 6.67
C CYS A 135 6.78 0.88 6.57
N ARG A 136 7.20 1.44 7.70
CA ARG A 136 8.39 2.29 7.79
C ARG A 136 9.15 2.00 9.07
N SER A 137 10.44 2.32 9.09
CA SER A 137 11.31 2.06 10.24
C SER A 137 10.97 2.89 11.48
N ARG A 138 10.38 4.07 11.31
CA ARG A 138 9.95 4.95 12.40
C ARG A 138 8.45 4.83 12.62
N GLU A 139 8.02 4.34 13.79
CA GLU A 139 6.60 4.28 14.14
C GLU A 139 5.97 5.69 14.21
N ASN A 140 6.69 6.66 14.77
CA ASN A 140 6.20 8.02 15.01
C ASN A 140 7.06 9.09 14.32
N GLY A 141 6.41 10.07 13.67
CA GLY A 141 7.06 11.18 12.97
C GLY A 141 6.62 11.32 11.51
N SER A 142 7.03 12.42 10.89
CA SER A 142 6.90 12.64 9.45
C SER A 142 7.89 11.78 8.68
N THR A 143 7.56 11.48 7.44
CA THR A 143 8.45 10.74 6.53
C THR A 143 9.45 11.74 5.94
N ILE A 144 10.76 11.54 6.18
CA ILE A 144 11.81 12.48 5.76
C ILE A 144 12.79 11.84 4.76
N PRO A 145 13.50 12.64 3.94
CA PRO A 145 14.50 12.15 3.01
C PRO A 145 15.56 11.27 3.70
N GLY A 146 15.89 10.16 3.06
CA GLY A 146 16.84 9.17 3.54
C GLY A 146 16.24 8.04 4.39
N ASP A 147 14.98 8.13 4.80
CA ASP A 147 14.28 7.02 5.46
C ASP A 147 14.05 5.85 4.49
N SER A 148 13.87 4.66 5.05
CA SER A 148 13.47 3.46 4.33
C SER A 148 11.98 3.19 4.54
N LEU A 149 11.24 2.93 3.46
CA LEU A 149 9.83 2.53 3.53
C LEU A 149 9.53 1.36 2.60
N ILE A 150 8.50 0.61 2.95
CA ILE A 150 7.99 -0.53 2.20
C ILE A 150 6.50 -0.30 1.95
N LEU A 151 6.10 -0.31 0.68
CA LEU A 151 4.69 -0.39 0.30
C LEU A 151 4.35 -1.84 -0.03
N THR A 152 3.21 -2.29 0.47
CA THR A 152 2.70 -3.64 0.21
C THR A 152 1.31 -3.56 -0.37
N CYS A 153 1.14 -4.13 -1.55
CA CYS A 153 -0.15 -4.38 -2.17
C CYS A 153 -0.72 -5.66 -1.57
N THR A 154 -1.90 -5.57 -0.97
CA THR A 154 -2.54 -6.66 -0.23
C THR A 154 -3.96 -6.88 -0.70
N LEU A 155 -4.47 -8.07 -0.43
CA LEU A 155 -5.88 -8.42 -0.57
C LEU A 155 -6.38 -8.76 0.84
N ASN A 156 -7.58 -8.30 1.21
CA ASN A 156 -8.10 -8.46 2.59
C ASN A 156 -8.61 -9.88 2.89
N CYS A 157 -7.77 -10.88 2.67
CA CYS A 157 -8.04 -12.30 2.89
C CYS A 157 -6.72 -13.06 2.87
N SER A 158 -6.75 -14.35 3.19
CA SER A 158 -5.56 -15.22 3.30
C SER A 158 -4.86 -15.56 1.97
N GLY A 159 -5.12 -14.82 0.88
CA GLY A 159 -4.54 -15.08 -0.45
C GLY A 159 -3.23 -14.33 -0.68
N SER A 160 -2.21 -15.02 -1.18
CA SER A 160 -0.99 -14.38 -1.69
C SER A 160 -1.20 -13.84 -3.10
N LEU A 161 -0.82 -12.59 -3.35
CA LEU A 161 -0.77 -12.03 -4.70
C LEU A 161 0.50 -12.53 -5.41
N ALA A 162 0.38 -13.13 -6.59
CA ALA A 162 1.53 -13.65 -7.34
C ALA A 162 2.28 -12.54 -8.09
N GLU A 163 1.57 -11.70 -8.84
CA GLU A 163 2.16 -10.59 -9.60
C GLU A 163 1.20 -9.38 -9.62
N VAL A 164 1.75 -8.19 -9.40
CA VAL A 164 1.01 -6.92 -9.41
C VAL A 164 1.60 -5.94 -10.43
N GLN A 165 0.90 -4.85 -10.65
CA GLN A 165 1.40 -3.66 -11.35
C GLN A 165 1.22 -2.47 -10.40
N TRP A 166 2.32 -1.82 -10.06
CA TRP A 166 2.30 -0.59 -9.27
C TRP A 166 2.12 0.64 -10.16
N PHE A 167 1.50 1.67 -9.61
CA PHE A 167 1.36 2.99 -10.22
C PHE A 167 1.74 4.09 -9.23
N LYS A 168 2.34 5.16 -9.73
CA LYS A 168 2.58 6.41 -9.01
C LYS A 168 1.96 7.54 -9.80
N ASN A 169 1.03 8.28 -9.22
CA ASN A 169 0.28 9.35 -9.87
C ASN A 169 -0.39 8.90 -11.20
N GLY A 170 -0.79 7.62 -11.27
CA GLY A 170 -1.35 7.00 -12.47
C GLY A 170 -0.34 6.39 -13.44
N ASP A 171 0.97 6.70 -13.31
CA ASP A 171 2.01 6.17 -14.19
C ASP A 171 2.53 4.81 -13.71
N PRO A 172 2.75 3.83 -14.60
CA PRO A 172 3.18 2.49 -14.21
C PRO A 172 4.65 2.47 -13.75
N ILE A 173 4.90 1.77 -12.64
CA ILE A 173 6.24 1.47 -12.13
C ILE A 173 6.70 0.11 -12.66
N GLN A 174 7.96 -0.02 -13.06
CA GLN A 174 8.54 -1.26 -13.60
C GLN A 174 8.90 -2.26 -12.49
N GLN A 175 7.91 -2.67 -11.70
CA GLN A 175 8.04 -3.68 -10.65
C GLN A 175 6.77 -4.50 -10.56
N SER A 176 6.93 -5.83 -10.44
CA SER A 176 5.81 -6.77 -10.45
C SER A 176 5.59 -7.49 -9.12
N GLU A 177 6.47 -7.26 -8.14
CA GLU A 177 6.34 -7.83 -6.80
C GLU A 177 5.25 -7.13 -6.00
N PRO A 178 4.48 -7.84 -5.16
CA PRO A 178 3.50 -7.25 -4.24
C PRO A 178 4.12 -6.28 -3.23
N VAL A 179 5.45 -6.28 -3.11
CA VAL A 179 6.22 -5.44 -2.20
C VAL A 179 7.10 -4.48 -3.00
N LEU A 180 6.94 -3.19 -2.75
CA LEU A 180 7.74 -2.11 -3.32
C LEU A 180 8.61 -1.51 -2.20
N THR A 181 9.93 -1.66 -2.31
CA THR A 181 10.88 -1.27 -1.27
C THR A 181 11.66 -0.03 -1.70
N PHE A 182 11.71 0.97 -0.82
CA PHE A 182 12.53 2.16 -0.98
C PHE A 182 13.59 2.17 0.12
N SER A 183 14.86 2.02 -0.26
CA SER A 183 15.96 2.00 0.70
C SER A 183 16.33 3.39 1.23
N ARG A 184 16.19 4.42 0.39
CA ARG A 184 16.41 5.83 0.72
C ARG A 184 15.46 6.68 -0.11
N ILE A 185 14.45 7.25 0.54
CA ILE A 185 13.46 8.08 -0.12
C ILE A 185 13.92 9.53 -0.27
N THR A 186 13.34 10.24 -1.24
CA THR A 186 13.58 11.65 -1.53
C THR A 186 12.25 12.40 -1.63
N ALA A 187 12.27 13.74 -1.66
CA ALA A 187 11.05 14.52 -1.86
C ALA A 187 10.30 14.14 -3.15
N GLU A 188 11.03 13.72 -4.19
CA GLU A 188 10.47 13.26 -5.46
C GLU A 188 9.64 11.99 -5.34
N ASP A 189 9.86 11.16 -4.31
CA ASP A 189 9.08 9.95 -4.04
C ASP A 189 7.69 10.25 -3.47
N SER A 190 7.36 11.51 -3.21
CA SER A 190 5.99 11.90 -2.86
C SER A 190 5.03 11.63 -4.02
N GLY A 191 3.80 11.26 -3.69
CA GLY A 191 2.75 11.02 -4.68
C GLY A 191 1.69 10.03 -4.22
N ASN A 192 0.76 9.74 -5.12
CA ASN A 192 -0.32 8.79 -4.91
C ASN A 192 0.07 7.43 -5.48
N TYR A 193 0.11 6.41 -4.63
CA TYR A 193 0.48 5.06 -5.02
C TYR A 193 -0.75 4.17 -5.07
N SER A 194 -0.85 3.36 -6.12
CA SER A 194 -1.90 2.36 -6.25
C SER A 194 -1.35 1.09 -6.90
N CYS A 195 -2.10 0.00 -6.80
CA CYS A 195 -1.72 -1.28 -7.39
C CYS A 195 -2.91 -1.98 -8.06
N SER A 196 -2.62 -2.76 -9.09
CA SER A 196 -3.58 -3.71 -9.69
C SER A 196 -2.94 -5.09 -9.84
N LEU A 197 -3.74 -6.11 -10.12
CA LEU A 197 -3.17 -7.37 -10.59
C LEU A 197 -2.56 -7.17 -11.97
N ARG A 198 -1.39 -7.75 -12.23
CA ARG A 198 -0.63 -7.49 -13.46
C ARG A 198 -1.43 -7.72 -14.75
N ASN A 199 -2.24 -8.78 -14.77
CA ASN A 199 -3.08 -9.17 -15.91
C ASN A 199 -4.50 -8.55 -15.89
N PHE A 200 -4.88 -7.82 -14.83
CA PHE A 200 -6.22 -7.24 -14.66
C PHE A 200 -6.14 -5.76 -14.29
N LYS A 201 -5.57 -4.96 -15.19
CA LYS A 201 -5.28 -3.53 -14.96
C LYS A 201 -6.52 -2.62 -14.90
N THR A 202 -7.69 -3.13 -15.26
CA THR A 202 -8.96 -2.37 -15.21
C THR A 202 -9.46 -2.12 -13.80
N THR A 203 -9.02 -2.93 -12.82
CA THR A 203 -9.39 -2.76 -11.41
C THR A 203 -8.15 -2.45 -10.60
N VAL A 204 -8.06 -1.20 -10.14
CA VAL A 204 -6.95 -0.67 -9.36
C VAL A 204 -7.40 -0.48 -7.91
N SER A 205 -6.48 -0.60 -6.96
CA SER A 205 -6.70 -0.27 -5.57
C SER A 205 -7.08 1.21 -5.40
N GLU A 206 -7.60 1.55 -4.22
CA GLU A 206 -7.62 2.94 -3.78
C GLU A 206 -6.19 3.52 -3.74
N GLU A 207 -6.09 4.83 -3.95
CA GLU A 207 -4.82 5.55 -3.91
C GLU A 207 -4.35 5.73 -2.46
N PHE A 208 -3.06 5.48 -2.25
CA PHE A 208 -2.37 5.72 -0.99
C PHE A 208 -1.36 6.85 -1.16
N SER A 209 -1.65 8.00 -0.56
CA SER A 209 -0.80 9.20 -0.67
C SER A 209 0.38 9.15 0.28
N ILE A 210 1.57 9.40 -0.26
CA ILE A 210 2.82 9.55 0.49
C ILE A 210 3.30 10.98 0.33
N TYR A 211 3.60 11.62 1.44
CA TYR A 211 4.21 12.94 1.49
C TYR A 211 5.52 12.88 2.27
N ILE A 212 6.58 13.40 1.67
CA ILE A 212 7.94 13.40 2.23
C ILE A 212 8.34 14.85 2.47
N GLU A 213 8.67 15.18 3.72
CA GLU A 213 9.03 16.55 4.10
C GLU A 213 10.39 16.95 3.54
N ASP A 214 10.46 18.04 2.78
CA ASP A 214 11.74 18.57 2.32
C ASP A 214 12.46 19.32 3.46
N VAL A 215 13.35 18.60 4.16
CA VAL A 215 14.18 19.16 5.23
C VAL A 215 15.22 20.14 4.67
N ALA A 216 15.64 19.98 3.41
CA ALA A 216 16.68 20.82 2.80
C ALA A 216 16.17 22.23 2.46
N GLY A 217 14.87 22.38 2.17
CA GLY A 217 14.19 23.66 1.94
C GLY A 217 13.64 24.34 3.20
N SER A 218 13.84 23.77 4.39
CA SER A 218 13.19 24.27 5.60
C SER A 218 13.74 25.66 6.01
N PRO A 219 12.87 26.68 6.18
CA PRO A 219 13.30 28.02 6.60
C PRO A 219 14.08 28.01 7.90
N THR A 220 13.77 27.08 8.82
CA THR A 220 14.47 26.97 10.10
C THR A 220 15.92 26.52 9.93
N VAL A 221 16.18 25.56 9.04
CA VAL A 221 17.54 25.10 8.72
C VAL A 221 18.31 26.23 8.04
N LEU A 222 17.69 26.94 7.10
CA LEU A 222 18.30 28.09 6.43
C LEU A 222 18.66 29.20 7.43
N ILE A 223 17.77 29.53 8.36
CA ILE A 223 18.00 30.52 9.42
C ILE A 223 19.16 30.07 10.32
N ILE A 224 19.20 28.80 10.74
CA ILE A 224 20.29 28.27 11.58
C ILE A 224 21.62 28.42 10.84
N VAL A 225 21.69 28.01 9.58
CA VAL A 225 22.91 28.13 8.76
C VAL A 225 23.34 29.59 8.63
N VAL A 226 22.43 30.50 8.26
CA VAL A 226 22.72 31.95 8.16
C VAL A 226 23.18 32.53 9.49
N SER A 227 22.52 32.16 10.61
CA SER A 227 22.88 32.64 11.94
C SER A 227 24.29 32.22 12.35
N LEU A 228 24.67 30.97 12.06
CA LEU A 228 26.02 30.46 12.32
C LEU A 228 27.06 31.21 11.49
N PHE A 229 26.80 31.44 10.20
CA PHE A 229 27.68 32.24 9.34
C PHE A 229 27.82 33.68 9.84
N SER A 230 26.70 34.35 10.18
CA SER A 230 26.73 35.72 10.73
C SER A 230 27.55 35.81 12.01
N LEU A 231 27.42 34.85 12.93
CA LEU A 231 28.20 34.82 14.17
C LEU A 231 29.71 34.71 13.93
N VAL A 232 30.11 33.89 12.94
CA VAL A 232 31.52 33.75 12.53
C VAL A 232 32.06 35.07 11.97
N PHE A 233 31.29 35.76 11.13
CA PHE A 233 31.69 37.08 10.62
C PHE A 233 31.81 38.13 11.73
N ILE A 234 30.86 38.15 12.68
CA ILE A 234 30.89 39.08 13.82
C ILE A 234 32.13 38.82 14.68
N THR A 235 32.42 37.56 15.02
CA THR A 235 33.60 37.21 15.84
C THR A 235 34.91 37.53 15.12
N ALA A 236 35.02 37.25 13.82
CA ALA A 236 36.17 37.64 13.01
C ALA A 236 36.36 39.15 12.95
N ALA A 237 35.28 39.92 12.77
CA ALA A 237 35.33 41.38 12.78
C ALA A 237 35.79 41.92 14.15
N VAL A 238 35.28 41.38 15.25
CA VAL A 238 35.72 41.75 16.61
C VAL A 238 37.19 41.40 16.84
N MET A 239 37.65 40.23 16.37
CA MET A 239 39.07 39.84 16.44
C MET A 239 39.96 40.80 15.64
N LEU A 240 39.53 41.22 14.45
CA LEU A 240 40.24 42.20 13.61
C LEU A 240 40.23 43.61 14.22
N ILE A 241 39.15 44.02 14.87
CA ILE A 241 39.10 45.30 15.59
C ILE A 241 40.06 45.26 16.78
N ARG A 242 40.03 44.19 17.59
CA ARG A 242 40.92 44.03 18.75
C ARG A 242 42.39 43.98 18.36
N SER A 243 42.75 43.32 17.25
CA SER A 243 44.13 43.28 16.76
C SER A 243 44.62 44.66 16.30
N LYS A 244 43.75 45.43 15.62
CA LYS A 244 44.05 46.82 15.24
C LYS A 244 44.16 47.75 16.46
N SER A 245 43.26 47.63 17.43
CA SER A 245 43.33 48.40 18.69
C SER A 245 44.61 48.09 19.49
N CYS A 246 45.09 46.84 19.45
CA CYS A 246 46.35 46.45 20.09
C CYS A 246 47.57 47.10 19.40
N LEU A 247 47.59 47.12 18.06
CA LEU A 247 48.65 47.78 17.28
C LEU A 247 48.66 49.31 17.49
N VAL A 248 47.49 49.94 17.62
CA VAL A 248 47.36 51.38 17.90
C VAL A 248 47.82 51.71 19.32
N ASN A 249 47.46 50.89 20.32
CA ASN A 249 47.91 51.09 21.70
C ASN A 249 49.44 50.96 21.85
N GLN A 250 50.07 50.12 21.04
CA GLN A 250 51.53 50.00 20.99
C GLN A 250 52.20 51.18 20.27
N ALA A 251 51.52 51.83 19.32
CA ALA A 251 52.01 53.07 18.69
C ALA A 251 51.92 54.28 19.64
N TYR A 252 50.90 54.33 20.50
CA TYR A 252 50.70 55.41 21.48
C TYR A 252 51.67 55.37 22.67
N THR A 253 52.13 54.18 23.08
CA THR A 253 53.10 54.00 24.18
C THR A 253 54.54 54.35 23.81
N ASN A 254 54.83 54.64 22.53
CA ASN A 254 56.16 54.99 22.04
C ASN A 254 56.32 56.50 21.71
N LEU A 255 55.38 57.37 22.12
CA LEU A 255 55.47 58.83 21.88
C LEU A 255 56.20 59.54 23.04
N PRO A 256 57.24 60.37 22.79
CA PRO A 256 57.94 61.09 23.86
C PRO A 256 57.09 62.24 24.44
N GLU A 257 57.08 62.32 25.77
CA GLU A 257 56.29 63.24 26.60
C GLU A 257 56.70 64.72 26.40
N ALA A 258 55.74 65.60 26.12
CA ALA A 258 55.94 67.05 25.95
C ALA A 258 55.47 67.81 27.21
N LYS A 259 56.27 68.81 27.62
CA LYS A 259 56.10 69.61 28.85
C LYS A 259 54.90 70.56 28.80
N ASP A 260 54.27 70.68 29.96
CA ASP A 260 53.09 71.51 30.28
C ASP A 260 53.43 73.00 30.47
N VAL A 261 52.58 73.91 29.98
CA VAL A 261 52.57 75.36 30.29
C VAL A 261 51.11 75.83 30.36
N GLN A 262 50.73 76.39 31.51
CA GLN A 262 49.40 76.97 31.80
C GLN A 262 49.22 78.37 31.19
N GLN A 263 47.99 78.73 30.80
CA GLN A 263 47.35 80.02 31.13
C GLN A 263 45.84 79.99 30.76
N GLU A 264 45.01 80.54 31.65
CA GLU A 264 43.54 80.73 31.61
C GLU A 264 43.04 81.66 30.49
N ASP A 265 41.74 81.55 30.13
CA ASP A 265 40.79 82.68 30.20
C ASP A 265 39.31 82.24 30.12
N GLU A 266 38.60 82.59 31.20
CA GLU A 266 37.23 83.13 31.40
C GLU A 266 35.99 82.63 30.61
N VAL A 267 34.94 82.27 31.37
CA VAL A 267 33.61 81.83 30.91
C VAL A 267 32.56 82.90 31.24
N GLU A 268 31.76 83.31 30.25
CA GLU A 268 30.52 84.09 30.45
C GLU A 268 29.32 83.31 29.90
N TYR A 269 28.33 83.00 30.74
CA TYR A 269 27.01 82.52 30.33
C TYR A 269 25.92 83.44 30.89
N SER A 270 25.08 83.97 30.00
CA SER A 270 23.89 84.75 30.35
C SER A 270 22.72 83.82 30.68
N SER A 271 22.04 84.11 31.80
CA SER A 271 20.89 83.36 32.32
C SER A 271 19.59 83.69 31.56
N VAL A 272 18.88 82.69 31.07
CA VAL A 272 17.52 82.83 30.49
C VAL A 272 16.48 82.46 31.55
N ASN A 273 15.60 83.43 31.85
CA ASN A 273 14.48 83.27 32.77
C ASN A 273 13.18 83.01 31.97
N ILE A 274 12.48 81.93 32.31
CA ILE A 274 11.22 81.50 31.67
C ILE A 274 10.05 82.20 32.37
N LYS A 275 9.09 82.74 31.61
CA LYS A 275 7.78 83.14 32.13
C LYS A 275 6.61 82.56 31.32
N PRO A 276 5.45 82.34 31.96
CA PRO A 276 4.45 81.37 31.53
C PRO A 276 3.31 81.98 30.68
N LYS A 277 2.51 81.05 30.16
CA LYS A 277 1.36 81.16 29.26
C LYS A 277 0.12 81.77 29.95
N GLU A 278 -0.61 82.67 29.28
CA GLU A 278 -1.97 83.10 29.64
C GLU A 278 -2.97 82.93 28.48
N MET A 279 -4.25 82.82 28.87
CA MET A 279 -5.44 82.41 28.11
C MET A 279 -6.24 83.57 27.47
N LEU A 280 -7.08 83.18 26.49
CA LEU A 280 -8.22 83.82 25.81
C LEU A 280 -8.78 85.19 26.27
N GLN A 281 -9.15 86.01 25.26
CA GLN A 281 -10.46 86.65 25.02
C GLN A 281 -10.51 87.03 23.52
N MET A 282 -11.58 86.86 22.74
CA MET A 282 -12.98 87.25 22.96
C MET A 282 -13.96 86.07 23.02
#